data_AF-V4XTE6-F1
#
_entry.id   AF-V4XTE6-F1
#
_cell.length_a   1.000
_cell.length_b   1.000
_cell.length_c   1.000
_cell.angle_alpha   90.00
_cell.angle_beta   90.00
_cell.angle_gamma   90.00
#
_symmetry.space_group_name_H-M   'P 1'
#
loop_
_entity.id
_entity.type
_entity.pdbx_description
1 polymer ?
#
loop_
_entity_poly.entity_id
_entity_poly.type
_entity_poly.pdbx_seq_one_letter_code
_entity_poly.pdbx_strand_id
1 'polypeptide(L)'
;MSDDDATDAAADPSTEGGGVGADVDTADADVDATNADTDAAGANTADSLIATRELSVSFGDLEVVSGVEMTVDRGEFVGLVGPNGAGKTTILRAITGTVDADAGRVWLDGDRLSGLSAREASRRVASVPQETGLSFDFRVRHVVEMGRTPHLGRFDGHDATDAAAVDDAMAAAGVERFADRSITAVSGGERQRVLLARALAQETPALVLDEPTASLDVNHAVTTMELVRDLVDDGRAAIAAIHDLDMAARYCDRVVVLAGGRVRAAGPPETVLDAAAVGEAFDAEAFVGRNPATNSPAITSFPRSETASRRLHVVGTGPDTASVVARLAAAGHELSLGVVPEGDVAAVAAADAGATVVTVPAFAGVDAAARAAARDLAAAADATVVVGGADPTADSPTPDDSAAVAADVVDAAARVIRVPGDTDGEDLLAAVADPSST
;
A
#
# COMPACT_ATOMS: atom_id res chain seq x y z
N MET A 1 -46.60 -54.55 -39.50
CA MET A 1 -45.18 -54.84 -39.79
C MET A 1 -44.49 -54.83 -38.43
N SER A 2 -44.77 -55.85 -37.61
CA SER A 2 -44.15 -57.19 -37.62
C SER A 2 -42.83 -57.15 -36.85
N ASP A 3 -42.58 -57.90 -35.79
CA ASP A 3 -43.34 -58.89 -35.01
C ASP A 3 -42.59 -59.05 -33.67
N ASP A 4 -43.32 -59.43 -32.61
CA ASP A 4 -43.04 -60.48 -31.61
C ASP A 4 -41.65 -60.60 -30.96
N ASP A 5 -41.47 -61.06 -29.72
CA ASP A 5 -42.31 -61.66 -28.66
C ASP A 5 -41.43 -61.56 -27.39
N ALA A 6 -41.93 -61.19 -26.20
CA ALA A 6 -42.44 -62.10 -25.15
C ALA A 6 -41.34 -63.00 -24.55
N THR A 7 -41.28 -63.38 -23.27
CA THR A 7 -42.19 -63.46 -22.10
C THR A 7 -41.25 -64.02 -21.00
N ASP A 8 -41.21 -63.61 -19.73
CA ASP A 8 -42.21 -63.65 -18.65
C ASP A 8 -41.80 -64.64 -17.54
N ALA A 9 -42.14 -64.23 -16.31
CA ALA A 9 -42.52 -65.03 -15.13
C ALA A 9 -41.47 -65.96 -14.50
N ALA A 10 -41.44 -66.24 -13.20
CA ALA A 10 -42.10 -65.81 -11.95
C ALA A 10 -41.29 -66.57 -10.84
N ALA A 11 -41.40 -66.44 -9.52
CA ALA A 11 -42.47 -66.06 -8.63
C ALA A 11 -41.88 -65.81 -7.21
N ASP A 12 -42.61 -65.00 -6.45
CA ASP A 12 -42.70 -64.82 -4.99
C ASP A 12 -42.98 -66.19 -4.25
N PRO A 13 -43.07 -66.36 -2.89
CA PRO A 13 -43.33 -65.32 -1.88
C PRO A 13 -42.77 -65.46 -0.43
N SER A 14 -42.96 -64.35 0.31
CA SER A 14 -43.40 -64.22 1.72
C SER A 14 -42.63 -64.83 2.91
N THR A 15 -42.19 -63.91 3.79
CA THR A 15 -42.51 -63.76 5.24
C THR A 15 -42.40 -64.96 6.19
N GLU A 16 -41.57 -64.87 7.24
CA GLU A 16 -41.95 -65.01 8.68
C GLU A 16 -40.75 -65.10 9.65
N GLY A 17 -40.92 -64.49 10.82
CA GLY A 17 -40.31 -64.86 12.12
C GLY A 17 -38.84 -64.47 12.32
N GLY A 18 -38.38 -63.91 13.43
CA GLY A 18 -38.82 -64.00 14.83
C GLY A 18 -37.54 -64.18 15.67
N GLY A 19 -37.38 -63.39 16.73
CA GLY A 19 -36.10 -63.20 17.43
C GLY A 19 -35.59 -64.38 18.26
N VAL A 20 -34.40 -64.20 18.84
CA VAL A 20 -34.05 -64.21 20.28
C VAL A 20 -32.51 -64.11 20.36
N GLY A 21 -32.00 -63.24 21.25
CA GLY A 21 -30.58 -62.90 21.35
C GLY A 21 -29.75 -63.78 22.29
N ALA A 22 -28.51 -63.34 22.50
CA ALA A 22 -27.76 -63.46 23.76
C ALA A 22 -26.41 -62.72 23.61
N ASP A 23 -26.08 -61.96 24.64
CA ASP A 23 -24.81 -61.28 24.89
C ASP A 23 -23.63 -62.26 24.95
N VAL A 24 -22.46 -61.84 24.44
CA VAL A 24 -21.17 -62.03 25.12
C VAL A 24 -20.27 -60.83 24.87
N ASP A 25 -19.72 -60.37 25.98
CA ASP A 25 -18.86 -59.25 26.28
C ASP A 25 -17.42 -59.36 25.70
N THR A 26 -16.72 -58.22 25.77
CA THR A 26 -15.26 -57.98 25.81
C THR A 26 -14.47 -57.43 24.60
N ALA A 27 -13.89 -56.26 24.90
CA ALA A 27 -12.52 -55.80 24.63
C ALA A 27 -12.24 -54.90 23.40
N ASP A 28 -12.03 -53.61 23.74
CA ASP A 28 -10.88 -52.76 23.38
C ASP A 28 -10.35 -52.76 21.95
N ALA A 29 -10.49 -51.60 21.30
CA ALA A 29 -9.33 -50.84 20.83
C ALA A 29 -9.75 -49.41 20.45
N ASP A 30 -9.40 -48.47 21.32
CA ASP A 30 -9.17 -47.07 20.97
C ASP A 30 -8.26 -46.97 19.73
N VAL A 31 -8.68 -46.19 18.73
CA VAL A 31 -7.77 -45.60 17.73
C VAL A 31 -8.09 -44.12 17.63
N ASP A 32 -7.59 -43.43 18.64
CA ASP A 32 -6.74 -42.24 18.53
C ASP A 32 -7.29 -41.03 17.74
N ALA A 33 -8.07 -40.24 18.47
CA ALA A 33 -8.20 -38.81 18.24
C ALA A 33 -6.94 -38.09 18.71
N THR A 34 -5.90 -38.01 17.88
CA THR A 34 -4.84 -37.02 18.08
C THR A 34 -4.22 -36.58 16.76
N ASN A 35 -4.65 -35.42 16.26
CA ASN A 35 -3.75 -34.48 15.57
C ASN A 35 -4.12 -33.08 16.04
N ALA A 36 -3.79 -32.83 17.30
CA ALA A 36 -3.51 -31.49 17.79
C ALA A 36 -2.22 -31.03 17.10
N ASP A 37 -2.36 -30.46 15.91
CA ASP A 37 -1.31 -29.62 15.34
C ASP A 37 -1.16 -28.44 16.29
N THR A 38 -0.08 -28.50 17.05
CA THR A 38 0.12 -27.66 18.23
C THR A 38 0.49 -26.26 17.75
N ASP A 39 -0.44 -25.35 18.00
CA ASP A 39 -0.33 -23.91 17.90
C ASP A 39 0.95 -23.38 18.57
N ALA A 40 2.00 -23.19 17.77
CA ALA A 40 3.11 -22.29 18.10
C ALA A 40 2.97 -20.91 17.41
N ALA A 41 1.89 -20.70 16.64
CA ALA A 41 1.56 -19.44 15.96
C ALA A 41 0.17 -18.87 16.34
N GLY A 42 -0.47 -19.40 17.38
CA GLY A 42 -1.80 -18.96 17.84
C GLY A 42 -1.83 -17.57 18.48
N ALA A 43 -0.66 -16.99 18.82
CA ALA A 43 -0.60 -15.73 19.55
C ALA A 43 -0.91 -14.48 18.72
N ASN A 44 -0.73 -14.51 17.39
CA ASN A 44 -0.82 -13.32 16.54
C ASN A 44 -2.10 -13.23 15.70
N THR A 45 -3.12 -14.03 16.02
CA THR A 45 -4.41 -14.04 15.28
C THR A 45 -5.61 -13.90 16.22
N ALA A 46 -5.40 -13.96 17.53
CA ALA A 46 -6.46 -13.76 18.52
C ALA A 46 -6.93 -12.30 18.60
N ASP A 47 -6.06 -11.33 18.29
CA ASP A 47 -6.36 -9.89 18.35
C ASP A 47 -6.58 -9.23 16.97
N SER A 48 -6.33 -9.97 15.88
CA SER A 48 -6.48 -9.45 14.51
C SER A 48 -7.90 -9.63 13.98
N LEU A 49 -8.46 -8.57 13.38
CA LEU A 49 -9.78 -8.63 12.75
C LEU A 49 -9.74 -9.28 11.37
N ILE A 50 -8.60 -9.19 10.67
CA ILE A 50 -8.34 -9.91 9.42
C ILE A 50 -6.96 -10.56 9.54
N ALA A 51 -6.84 -11.82 9.11
CA ALA A 51 -5.54 -12.46 8.95
C ALA A 51 -5.52 -13.39 7.75
N THR A 52 -4.39 -13.44 7.04
CA THR A 52 -4.10 -14.43 6.00
C THR A 52 -2.83 -15.19 6.38
N ARG A 53 -2.80 -16.49 6.13
CA ARG A 53 -1.59 -17.32 6.23
C ARG A 53 -1.42 -18.13 4.97
N GLU A 54 -0.23 -18.04 4.38
CA GLU A 54 0.16 -18.71 3.14
C GLU A 54 -0.90 -18.60 2.02
N LEU A 55 -1.59 -17.47 1.92
CA LEU A 55 -2.70 -17.29 0.97
C LEU A 55 -2.18 -17.38 -0.46
N SER A 56 -2.73 -18.32 -1.24
CA SER A 56 -2.44 -18.46 -2.67
C SER A 56 -3.72 -18.53 -3.49
N VAL A 57 -3.71 -17.88 -4.64
CA VAL A 57 -4.87 -17.79 -5.56
C VAL A 57 -4.38 -17.78 -7.01
N SER A 58 -4.99 -18.63 -7.84
CA SER A 58 -4.66 -18.82 -9.24
C SER A 58 -5.91 -18.69 -10.12
N PHE A 59 -5.71 -18.25 -11.36
CA PHE A 59 -6.74 -18.27 -12.40
C PHE A 59 -6.25 -19.12 -13.58
N GLY A 60 -6.74 -20.36 -13.65
CA GLY A 60 -6.18 -21.36 -14.57
C GLY A 60 -4.74 -21.71 -14.17
N ASP A 61 -3.82 -21.63 -15.13
CA ASP A 61 -2.40 -21.92 -14.89
C ASP A 61 -1.60 -20.72 -14.34
N LEU A 62 -2.25 -19.56 -14.17
CA LEU A 62 -1.61 -18.34 -13.69
C LEU A 62 -1.80 -18.18 -12.17
N GLU A 63 -0.74 -18.39 -11.41
CA GLU A 63 -0.68 -18.04 -9.98
C GLU A 63 -0.61 -16.51 -9.84
N VAL A 64 -1.64 -15.90 -9.25
CA VAL A 64 -1.75 -14.44 -9.10
C VAL A 64 -1.32 -13.97 -7.71
N VAL A 65 -1.56 -14.80 -6.69
CA VAL A 65 -1.16 -14.56 -5.30
C VAL A 65 -0.46 -15.82 -4.83
N SER A 66 0.69 -15.68 -4.16
CA SER A 66 1.49 -16.83 -3.72
C SER A 66 2.04 -16.63 -2.31
N GLY A 67 1.48 -17.38 -1.35
CA GLY A 67 1.99 -17.45 0.02
C GLY A 67 1.90 -16.12 0.79
N VAL A 68 0.82 -15.35 0.62
CA VAL A 68 0.67 -14.06 1.29
C VAL A 68 0.27 -14.24 2.75
N GLU A 69 1.09 -13.66 3.63
CA GLU A 69 0.86 -13.57 5.07
C GLU A 69 0.70 -12.12 5.49
N MET A 70 -0.40 -11.82 6.18
CA MET A 70 -0.62 -10.51 6.78
C MET A 70 -1.69 -10.55 7.86
N THR A 71 -1.70 -9.52 8.70
CA THR A 71 -2.78 -9.25 9.66
C THR A 71 -3.35 -7.85 9.44
N VAL A 72 -4.52 -7.59 10.01
CA VAL A 72 -5.06 -6.25 10.21
C VAL A 72 -5.68 -6.25 11.59
N ASP A 73 -5.09 -5.47 12.49
CA ASP A 73 -5.49 -5.41 13.89
C ASP A 73 -6.60 -4.37 14.08
N ARG A 74 -7.28 -4.44 15.23
CA ARG A 74 -8.28 -3.44 15.58
C ARG A 74 -7.62 -2.06 15.74
N GLY A 75 -8.19 -1.04 15.10
CA GLY A 75 -7.61 0.30 15.11
C GLY A 75 -6.40 0.45 14.19
N GLU A 76 -6.18 -0.49 13.26
CA GLU A 76 -5.12 -0.45 12.25
C GLU A 76 -5.69 -0.20 10.85
N PHE A 77 -5.06 0.72 10.12
CA PHE A 77 -5.26 0.94 8.69
C PHE A 77 -4.06 0.40 7.89
N VAL A 78 -4.26 -0.70 7.18
CA VAL A 78 -3.24 -1.33 6.31
C VAL A 78 -3.44 -0.96 4.84
N GLY A 79 -2.41 -0.40 4.22
CA GLY A 79 -2.36 -0.12 2.78
C GLY A 79 -1.68 -1.25 2.00
N LEU A 80 -2.38 -1.86 1.04
CA LEU A 80 -1.78 -2.72 0.01
C LEU A 80 -1.32 -1.85 -1.17
N VAL A 81 -0.02 -1.77 -1.39
CA VAL A 81 0.57 -1.02 -2.50
C VAL A 81 1.33 -1.95 -3.43
N GLY A 82 1.50 -1.55 -4.69
CA GLY A 82 2.22 -2.35 -5.69
C GLY A 82 1.73 -2.03 -7.10
N PRO A 83 2.44 -2.48 -8.14
CA PRO A 83 2.06 -2.24 -9.52
C PRO A 83 0.72 -2.90 -9.87
N ASN A 84 0.19 -2.53 -11.04
CA ASN A 84 -0.99 -3.20 -11.60
C ASN A 84 -0.67 -4.67 -11.85
N GLY A 85 -1.62 -5.55 -11.52
CA GLY A 85 -1.41 -7.00 -11.62
C GLY A 85 -0.61 -7.62 -10.47
N ALA A 86 -0.22 -6.87 -9.44
CA ALA A 86 0.48 -7.43 -8.26
C ALA A 86 -0.38 -8.35 -7.36
N GLY A 87 -1.69 -8.46 -7.63
CA GLY A 87 -2.61 -9.32 -6.88
C GLY A 87 -3.41 -8.62 -5.77
N LYS A 88 -3.31 -7.29 -5.62
CA LYS A 88 -4.02 -6.50 -4.58
C LYS A 88 -5.52 -6.83 -4.50
N THR A 89 -6.26 -6.59 -5.58
CA THR A 89 -7.68 -6.89 -5.68
C THR A 89 -8.01 -8.37 -5.44
N THR A 90 -7.13 -9.30 -5.87
CA THR A 90 -7.30 -10.74 -5.64
C THR A 90 -7.21 -11.09 -4.16
N ILE A 91 -6.24 -10.51 -3.43
CA ILE A 91 -6.11 -10.66 -1.97
C ILE A 91 -7.36 -10.12 -1.28
N LEU A 92 -7.81 -8.93 -1.66
CA LEU A 92 -9.03 -8.33 -1.09
C LEU A 92 -10.26 -9.22 -1.33
N ARG A 93 -10.42 -9.77 -2.54
CA ARG A 93 -11.52 -10.68 -2.87
C ARG A 93 -11.44 -12.01 -2.13
N ALA A 94 -10.24 -12.50 -1.84
CA ALA A 94 -10.05 -13.69 -1.02
C ALA A 94 -10.43 -13.41 0.45
N ILE A 95 -10.07 -12.24 0.97
CA ILE A 95 -10.45 -11.80 2.33
C ILE A 95 -11.97 -11.70 2.48
N THR A 96 -12.67 -11.20 1.45
CA THR A 96 -14.14 -11.08 1.46
C THR A 96 -14.88 -12.38 1.11
N GLY A 97 -14.15 -13.46 0.79
CA GLY A 97 -14.74 -14.74 0.37
C GLY A 97 -15.44 -14.69 -1.00
N THR A 98 -15.09 -13.72 -1.85
CA THR A 98 -15.59 -13.61 -3.23
C THR A 98 -14.79 -14.48 -4.20
N VAL A 99 -13.54 -14.80 -3.85
CA VAL A 99 -12.68 -15.74 -4.57
C VAL A 99 -12.15 -16.76 -3.58
N ASP A 100 -12.22 -18.04 -3.93
CA ASP A 100 -11.67 -19.12 -3.11
C ASP A 100 -10.15 -19.16 -3.23
N ALA A 101 -9.48 -19.47 -2.11
CA ALA A 101 -8.05 -19.69 -2.08
C ALA A 101 -7.71 -21.13 -2.52
N ASP A 102 -6.65 -21.30 -3.30
CA ASP A 102 -6.12 -22.62 -3.67
C ASP A 102 -5.38 -23.27 -2.49
N ALA A 103 -4.67 -22.43 -1.72
CA ALA A 103 -3.91 -22.82 -0.55
C ALA A 103 -3.89 -21.68 0.48
N GLY A 104 -3.45 -22.01 1.70
CA GLY A 104 -3.48 -21.11 2.82
C GLY A 104 -4.86 -20.96 3.44
N ARG A 105 -5.01 -19.98 4.32
CA ARG A 105 -6.24 -19.75 5.08
C ARG A 105 -6.45 -18.27 5.37
N VAL A 106 -7.72 -17.89 5.50
CA VAL A 106 -8.17 -16.56 5.90
C VAL A 106 -8.95 -16.67 7.21
N TRP A 107 -8.71 -15.74 8.13
CA TRP A 107 -9.47 -15.58 9.36
C TRP A 107 -10.11 -14.20 9.40
N LEU A 108 -11.34 -14.14 9.88
CA LEU A 108 -12.09 -12.92 10.16
C LEU A 108 -12.54 -12.96 11.62
N ASP A 109 -12.09 -11.99 12.41
CA ASP A 109 -12.44 -11.87 13.84
C ASP A 109 -12.24 -13.20 14.60
N GLY A 110 -11.07 -13.82 14.42
CA GLY A 110 -10.67 -15.10 15.02
C GLY A 110 -11.22 -16.37 14.34
N ASP A 111 -12.28 -16.28 13.53
CA ASP A 111 -12.90 -17.45 12.88
C ASP A 111 -12.34 -17.69 11.46
N ARG A 112 -12.15 -18.96 11.09
CA ARG A 112 -11.74 -19.33 9.72
C ARG A 112 -12.86 -19.02 8.73
N LEU A 113 -12.53 -18.29 7.67
CA LEU A 113 -13.48 -17.89 6.62
C LEU A 113 -14.20 -19.10 5.99
N SER A 114 -13.50 -20.22 5.78
CA SER A 114 -14.08 -21.45 5.23
C SER A 114 -15.16 -22.09 6.11
N GLY A 115 -15.21 -21.74 7.40
CA GLY A 115 -16.23 -22.20 8.34
C GLY A 115 -17.41 -21.24 8.50
N LEU A 116 -17.33 -20.05 7.90
CA LEU A 116 -18.38 -19.03 7.97
C LEU A 116 -19.31 -19.14 6.77
N SER A 117 -20.61 -18.96 7.00
CA SER A 117 -21.54 -18.66 5.91
C SER A 117 -21.24 -17.28 5.32
N ALA A 118 -21.64 -17.04 4.07
CA ALA A 118 -21.51 -15.72 3.43
C ALA A 118 -22.13 -14.59 4.27
N ARG A 119 -23.21 -14.88 5.00
CA ARG A 119 -23.87 -13.94 5.92
C ARG A 119 -23.01 -13.63 7.14
N GLU A 120 -22.39 -14.63 7.74
CA GLU A 120 -21.49 -14.47 8.89
C GLU A 120 -20.19 -13.76 8.52
N ALA A 121 -19.63 -14.05 7.34
CA ALA A 121 -18.47 -13.32 6.81
C ALA A 121 -18.83 -11.84 6.56
N SER A 122 -19.98 -11.58 5.93
CA SER A 122 -20.46 -10.21 5.71
C SER A 122 -20.73 -9.46 7.02
N ARG A 123 -21.02 -10.12 8.14
CA ARG A 123 -21.14 -9.40 9.43
C ARG A 123 -19.80 -8.99 10.04
N ARG A 124 -18.70 -9.55 9.55
CA ARG A 124 -17.34 -9.28 10.05
C ARG A 124 -16.57 -8.31 9.16
N VAL A 125 -16.79 -8.37 7.85
CA VAL A 125 -16.11 -7.51 6.89
C VAL A 125 -17.08 -6.94 5.86
N ALA A 126 -16.99 -5.64 5.60
CA ALA A 126 -17.69 -4.98 4.51
C ALA A 126 -16.68 -4.54 3.46
N SER A 127 -17.08 -4.61 2.18
CA SER A 127 -16.19 -4.32 1.06
C SER A 127 -16.70 -3.16 0.21
N VAL A 128 -15.81 -2.24 -0.15
CA VAL A 128 -16.03 -1.20 -1.15
C VAL A 128 -15.26 -1.58 -2.42
N PRO A 129 -15.94 -2.07 -3.47
CA PRO A 129 -15.29 -2.51 -4.71
C PRO A 129 -14.85 -1.33 -5.58
N GLN A 130 -13.86 -1.55 -6.44
CA GLN A 130 -13.37 -0.58 -7.43
C GLN A 130 -14.43 -0.22 -8.49
N GLU A 131 -15.11 -1.23 -9.06
CA GLU A 131 -16.12 -1.01 -10.10
C GLU A 131 -17.51 -0.77 -9.50
N THR A 132 -18.07 0.39 -9.83
CA THR A 132 -19.33 0.89 -9.28
C THR A 132 -20.52 0.75 -10.23
N GLY A 133 -20.37 -0.09 -11.27
CA GLY A 133 -21.32 -0.28 -12.35
C GLY A 133 -22.64 -0.89 -11.88
N LEU A 134 -23.53 -0.10 -11.30
CA LEU A 134 -24.91 -0.51 -11.04
C LEU A 134 -25.68 -0.45 -12.36
N SER A 135 -26.02 -1.62 -12.90
CA SER A 135 -26.78 -1.75 -14.16
C SER A 135 -28.25 -1.33 -14.03
N PHE A 136 -28.69 -1.02 -12.80
CA PHE A 136 -30.09 -0.71 -12.48
C PHE A 136 -30.20 0.61 -11.75
N ASP A 137 -31.24 1.36 -12.08
CA ASP A 137 -31.52 2.66 -11.51
C ASP A 137 -32.19 2.53 -10.13
N PHE A 138 -31.41 2.71 -9.07
CA PHE A 138 -31.89 2.76 -7.70
C PHE A 138 -31.71 4.15 -7.10
N ARG A 139 -32.59 4.50 -6.16
CA ARG A 139 -32.36 5.64 -5.28
C ARG A 139 -31.12 5.38 -4.44
N VAL A 140 -30.33 6.42 -4.19
CA VAL A 140 -29.15 6.37 -3.32
C VAL A 140 -29.48 5.72 -1.97
N ARG A 141 -30.59 6.11 -1.33
CA ARG A 141 -31.01 5.53 -0.05
C ARG A 141 -31.19 4.00 -0.14
N HIS A 142 -31.83 3.51 -1.20
CA HIS A 142 -32.00 2.06 -1.41
C HIS A 142 -30.66 1.34 -1.59
N VAL A 143 -29.67 1.98 -2.23
CA VAL A 143 -28.32 1.41 -2.35
C VAL A 143 -27.66 1.28 -0.98
N VAL A 144 -27.82 2.27 -0.10
CA VAL A 144 -27.27 2.21 1.25
C VAL A 144 -28.01 1.19 2.12
N GLU A 145 -29.33 1.08 1.98
CA GLU A 145 -30.15 0.05 2.64
C GLU A 145 -29.72 -1.38 2.31
N MET A 146 -29.12 -1.63 1.14
CA MET A 146 -28.54 -2.95 0.79
C MET A 146 -27.37 -3.33 1.71
N GLY A 147 -26.75 -2.39 2.41
CA GLY A 147 -25.77 -2.68 3.46
C GLY A 147 -26.35 -3.47 4.63
N ARG A 148 -27.67 -3.39 4.85
CA ARG A 148 -28.37 -4.11 5.93
C ARG A 148 -28.73 -5.55 5.60
N THR A 149 -28.51 -6.02 4.37
CA THR A 149 -28.85 -7.39 3.95
C THR A 149 -28.30 -8.49 4.88
N PRO A 150 -27.07 -8.41 5.43
CA PRO A 150 -26.57 -9.40 6.39
C PRO A 150 -27.31 -9.41 7.74
N HIS A 151 -28.08 -8.38 8.08
CA HIS A 151 -28.82 -8.26 9.33
C HIS A 151 -30.27 -8.74 9.21
N LEU A 152 -30.88 -8.63 8.02
CA LEU A 152 -32.28 -8.99 7.75
C LEU A 152 -32.51 -10.49 7.57
N GLY A 153 -33.46 -11.11 8.29
CA GLY A 153 -33.89 -12.47 8.02
C GLY A 153 -34.67 -12.60 6.71
N ARG A 154 -34.96 -13.84 6.28
CA ARG A 154 -35.58 -14.13 4.96
C ARG A 154 -36.96 -13.50 4.75
N PHE A 155 -37.65 -13.13 5.83
CA PHE A 155 -38.98 -12.52 5.81
C PHE A 155 -39.03 -11.18 6.56
N ASP A 156 -37.88 -10.67 6.99
CA ASP A 156 -37.81 -9.42 7.75
C ASP A 156 -37.72 -8.24 6.78
N GLY A 157 -38.48 -7.19 7.09
CA GLY A 157 -38.26 -5.87 6.50
C GLY A 157 -37.32 -5.05 7.38
N HIS A 158 -36.81 -3.94 6.85
CA HIS A 158 -36.05 -2.98 7.63
C HIS A 158 -36.87 -2.46 8.82
N ASP A 159 -36.28 -2.54 10.01
CA ASP A 159 -36.86 -1.98 11.22
C ASP A 159 -36.31 -0.57 11.52
N ALA A 160 -36.63 -0.03 12.69
CA ALA A 160 -36.15 1.29 13.11
C ALA A 160 -34.62 1.33 13.35
N THR A 161 -34.02 0.20 13.74
CA THR A 161 -32.57 0.06 13.94
C THR A 161 -31.86 0.10 12.59
N ASP A 162 -32.39 -0.62 11.59
CA ASP A 162 -31.84 -0.59 10.23
C ASP A 162 -31.96 0.79 9.60
N ALA A 163 -33.08 1.49 9.82
CA ALA A 163 -33.26 2.86 9.35
C ALA A 163 -32.23 3.82 9.97
N ALA A 164 -32.00 3.72 11.29
CA ALA A 164 -31.00 4.53 11.98
C ALA A 164 -29.57 4.25 11.46
N ALA A 165 -29.19 2.99 11.31
CA ALA A 165 -27.88 2.61 10.77
C ALA A 165 -27.66 3.14 9.34
N VAL A 166 -28.71 3.15 8.51
CA VAL A 166 -28.66 3.74 7.16
C VAL A 166 -28.49 5.25 7.23
N ASP A 167 -29.28 5.94 8.05
CA ASP A 167 -29.22 7.40 8.18
C ASP A 167 -27.85 7.85 8.72
N ASP A 168 -27.32 7.17 9.73
CA ASP A 168 -25.98 7.43 10.30
C ASP A 168 -24.87 7.19 9.27
N ALA A 169 -24.97 6.11 8.48
CA ALA A 169 -24.00 5.81 7.43
C ALA A 169 -24.05 6.84 6.28
N MET A 170 -25.25 7.30 5.91
CA MET A 170 -25.41 8.36 4.92
C MET A 170 -24.84 9.69 5.42
N ALA A 171 -24.98 9.99 6.72
CA ALA A 171 -24.42 11.16 7.36
C ALA A 171 -22.89 11.12 7.42
N ALA A 172 -22.33 10.01 7.87
CA ALA A 172 -20.88 9.81 7.91
C ALA A 172 -20.23 9.99 6.53
N ALA A 173 -20.87 9.49 5.47
CA ALA A 173 -20.39 9.65 4.10
C ALA A 173 -20.80 10.98 3.41
N GLY A 174 -21.62 11.81 4.06
CA GLY A 174 -22.08 13.10 3.52
C GLY A 174 -22.93 12.99 2.25
N VAL A 175 -23.79 11.98 2.16
CA VAL A 175 -24.63 11.67 0.98
C VAL A 175 -26.14 11.82 1.21
N GLU A 176 -26.57 12.33 2.37
CA GLU A 176 -27.98 12.49 2.76
C GLU A 176 -28.77 13.32 1.74
N ARG A 177 -28.15 14.40 1.24
CA ARG A 177 -28.75 15.29 0.22
C ARG A 177 -29.06 14.58 -1.10
N PHE A 178 -28.53 13.39 -1.32
CA PHE A 178 -28.74 12.59 -2.52
C PHE A 178 -29.70 11.43 -2.33
N ALA A 179 -30.27 11.23 -1.13
CA ALA A 179 -31.07 10.07 -0.77
C ALA A 179 -32.13 9.66 -1.81
N ASP A 180 -32.85 10.64 -2.35
CA ASP A 180 -33.92 10.42 -3.34
C ASP A 180 -33.45 10.46 -4.80
N ARG A 181 -32.19 10.80 -5.06
CA ARG A 181 -31.64 10.82 -6.42
C ARG A 181 -31.34 9.41 -6.88
N SER A 182 -31.41 9.23 -8.20
CA SER A 182 -30.85 8.07 -8.89
C SER A 182 -29.34 7.98 -8.67
N ILE A 183 -28.84 6.78 -8.39
CA ILE A 183 -27.40 6.47 -8.31
C ILE A 183 -26.67 6.62 -9.66
N THR A 184 -27.42 6.55 -10.76
CA THR A 184 -26.89 6.80 -12.11
C THR A 184 -26.79 8.30 -12.42
N ALA A 185 -27.49 9.14 -11.65
CA ALA A 185 -27.52 10.58 -11.83
C ALA A 185 -26.54 11.36 -10.94
N VAL A 186 -25.85 10.70 -10.00
CA VAL A 186 -24.80 11.32 -9.17
C VAL A 186 -23.43 11.23 -9.87
N SER A 187 -22.50 12.11 -9.48
CA SER A 187 -21.12 12.09 -10.00
C SER A 187 -20.38 10.80 -9.59
N GLY A 188 -19.23 10.52 -10.22
CA GLY A 188 -18.41 9.37 -9.87
C GLY A 188 -17.97 9.38 -8.39
N GLY A 189 -17.51 10.53 -7.89
CA GLY A 189 -17.12 10.66 -6.48
C GLY A 189 -18.28 10.67 -5.49
N GLU A 190 -19.45 11.18 -5.89
CA GLU A 190 -20.67 11.00 -5.10
C GLU A 190 -21.07 9.52 -5.02
N ARG A 191 -20.99 8.79 -6.13
CA ARG A 191 -21.28 7.34 -6.18
C ARG A 191 -20.34 6.54 -5.28
N GLN A 192 -19.05 6.87 -5.28
CA GLN A 192 -18.08 6.21 -4.41
C GLN A 192 -18.42 6.40 -2.93
N ARG A 193 -18.81 7.61 -2.53
CA ARG A 193 -19.28 7.88 -1.16
C ARG A 193 -20.57 7.14 -0.83
N VAL A 194 -21.47 6.94 -1.80
CA VAL A 194 -22.67 6.11 -1.59
C VAL A 194 -22.30 4.64 -1.36
N LEU A 195 -21.29 4.11 -2.05
CA LEU A 195 -20.81 2.74 -1.80
C LEU A 195 -20.11 2.62 -0.45
N LEU A 196 -19.36 3.64 -0.05
CA LEU A 196 -18.81 3.71 1.29
C LEU A 196 -19.93 3.75 2.34
N ALA A 197 -20.95 4.61 2.18
CA ALA A 197 -22.13 4.64 3.05
C ALA A 197 -22.81 3.26 3.14
N ARG A 198 -22.97 2.57 2.00
CA ARG A 198 -23.51 1.20 1.98
C ARG A 198 -22.66 0.24 2.84
N ALA A 199 -21.33 0.29 2.73
CA ALA A 199 -20.45 -0.53 3.56
C ALA A 199 -20.55 -0.16 5.04
N LEU A 200 -20.65 1.14 5.37
CA LEU A 200 -20.79 1.62 6.75
C LEU A 200 -22.10 1.20 7.39
N ALA A 201 -23.20 1.22 6.62
CA ALA A 201 -24.51 0.76 7.07
C ALA A 201 -24.49 -0.72 7.48
N GLN A 202 -23.51 -1.51 7.04
CA GLN A 202 -23.35 -2.91 7.42
C GLN A 202 -22.84 -3.08 8.87
N GLU A 203 -22.32 -2.02 9.50
CA GLU A 203 -21.84 -2.00 10.90
C GLU A 203 -20.80 -3.10 11.20
N THR A 204 -19.88 -3.34 10.25
CA THR A 204 -18.83 -4.35 10.41
C THR A 204 -17.63 -3.81 11.19
N PRO A 205 -16.92 -4.67 11.94
CA PRO A 205 -15.68 -4.31 12.62
C PRO A 205 -14.52 -4.04 11.66
N ALA A 206 -14.56 -4.59 10.44
CA ALA A 206 -13.51 -4.38 9.44
C ALA A 206 -14.05 -3.90 8.08
N LEU A 207 -13.24 -3.11 7.38
CA LEU A 207 -13.48 -2.58 6.04
C LEU A 207 -12.38 -3.04 5.06
N VAL A 208 -12.80 -3.47 3.89
CA VAL A 208 -11.94 -3.80 2.74
C VAL A 208 -12.24 -2.82 1.62
N LEU A 209 -11.25 -2.07 1.15
CA LEU A 209 -11.42 -1.05 0.12
C LEU A 209 -10.54 -1.35 -1.09
N ASP A 210 -11.15 -1.53 -2.26
CA ASP A 210 -10.43 -1.80 -3.50
C ASP A 210 -10.33 -0.51 -4.31
N GLU A 211 -9.16 0.15 -4.25
CA GLU A 211 -8.87 1.43 -4.88
C GLU A 211 -9.90 2.54 -4.57
N PRO A 212 -10.12 2.88 -3.29
CA PRO A 212 -11.22 3.75 -2.88
C PRO A 212 -11.13 5.18 -3.43
N THR A 213 -9.95 5.61 -3.88
CA THR A 213 -9.66 6.96 -4.38
C THR A 213 -9.49 7.00 -5.90
N ALA A 214 -9.60 5.86 -6.61
CA ALA A 214 -9.45 5.83 -8.05
C ALA A 214 -10.52 6.68 -8.75
N SER A 215 -10.09 7.47 -9.75
CA SER A 215 -10.96 8.36 -10.53
C SER A 215 -11.71 9.43 -9.72
N LEU A 216 -11.26 9.73 -8.49
CA LEU A 216 -11.76 10.85 -7.68
C LEU A 216 -10.92 12.11 -7.92
N ASP A 217 -11.56 13.27 -7.76
CA ASP A 217 -10.80 14.51 -7.59
C ASP A 217 -10.09 14.54 -6.23
N VAL A 218 -9.15 15.48 -6.08
CA VAL A 218 -8.31 15.61 -4.87
C VAL A 218 -9.13 15.76 -3.59
N ASN A 219 -10.23 16.53 -3.63
CA ASN A 219 -11.05 16.74 -2.43
C ASN A 219 -11.77 15.45 -2.04
N HIS A 220 -12.38 14.76 -3.00
CA HIS A 220 -13.09 13.51 -2.75
C HIS A 220 -12.15 12.37 -2.33
N ALA A 221 -10.93 12.31 -2.88
CA ALA A 221 -9.92 11.36 -2.45
C ALA A 221 -9.52 11.59 -0.98
N VAL A 222 -9.21 12.85 -0.61
CA VAL A 222 -8.85 13.21 0.77
C VAL A 222 -9.98 12.93 1.75
N THR A 223 -11.20 13.41 1.48
CA THR A 223 -12.34 13.18 2.38
C THR A 223 -12.68 11.70 2.54
N THR A 224 -12.47 10.88 1.51
CA THR A 224 -12.66 9.42 1.60
C THR A 224 -11.64 8.80 2.55
N MET A 225 -10.37 9.17 2.42
CA MET A 225 -9.31 8.64 3.30
C MET A 225 -9.44 9.15 4.74
N GLU A 226 -9.84 10.41 4.94
CA GLU A 226 -10.15 10.98 6.26
C GLU A 226 -11.28 10.21 6.95
N LEU A 227 -12.38 9.93 6.24
CA LEU A 227 -13.48 9.12 6.78
C LEU A 227 -13.01 7.72 7.18
N VAL A 228 -12.17 7.06 6.38
CA VAL A 228 -11.62 5.74 6.75
C VAL A 228 -10.72 5.84 7.98
N ARG A 229 -9.89 6.90 8.08
CA ARG A 229 -9.04 7.16 9.25
C ARG A 229 -9.88 7.35 10.52
N ASP A 230 -10.91 8.18 10.47
CA ASP A 230 -11.80 8.44 11.61
C ASP A 230 -12.45 7.13 12.11
N LEU A 231 -12.89 6.27 11.19
CA LEU A 231 -13.47 4.96 11.52
C LEU A 231 -12.47 4.01 12.18
N VAL A 232 -11.22 4.05 11.74
CA VAL A 232 -10.13 3.27 12.33
C VAL A 232 -9.80 3.80 13.72
N ASP A 233 -9.75 5.12 13.91
CA ASP A 233 -9.56 5.77 15.21
C ASP A 233 -10.69 5.44 16.21
N ASP A 234 -11.91 5.24 15.71
CA ASP A 234 -13.07 4.74 16.48
C ASP A 234 -13.00 3.21 16.78
N GLY A 235 -11.93 2.53 16.36
CA GLY A 235 -11.64 1.14 16.70
C GLY A 235 -12.07 0.12 15.64
N ARG A 236 -12.29 0.52 14.39
CA ARG A 236 -12.44 -0.44 13.28
C ARG A 236 -11.07 -0.83 12.70
N ALA A 237 -11.03 -1.91 11.92
CA ALA A 237 -9.90 -2.24 11.06
C ALA A 237 -10.19 -1.81 9.62
N ALA A 238 -9.17 -1.39 8.88
CA ALA A 238 -9.29 -1.13 7.46
C ALA A 238 -8.10 -1.72 6.68
N ILE A 239 -8.40 -2.30 5.51
CA ILE A 239 -7.40 -2.65 4.52
C ILE A 239 -7.79 -2.06 3.18
N ALA A 240 -6.88 -1.32 2.55
CA ALA A 240 -7.16 -0.68 1.25
C ALA A 240 -6.08 -1.01 0.21
N ALA A 241 -6.49 -1.37 -1.00
CA ALA A 241 -5.60 -1.30 -2.16
C ALA A 241 -5.42 0.17 -2.56
N ILE A 242 -4.19 0.69 -2.47
CA ILE A 242 -3.85 2.08 -2.75
C ILE A 242 -2.77 2.10 -3.82
N HIS A 243 -2.99 2.89 -4.88
CA HIS A 243 -2.02 3.07 -5.96
C HIS A 243 -1.10 4.27 -5.74
N ASP A 244 -1.59 5.29 -5.04
CA ASP A 244 -0.84 6.50 -4.68
C ASP A 244 -0.03 6.25 -3.40
N LEU A 245 1.31 6.20 -3.54
CA LEU A 245 2.23 5.94 -2.43
C LEU A 245 2.22 7.05 -1.38
N ASP A 246 1.99 8.31 -1.77
CA ASP A 246 1.92 9.43 -0.83
C ASP A 246 0.63 9.36 0.01
N MET A 247 -0.48 8.92 -0.59
CA MET A 247 -1.71 8.65 0.17
C MET A 247 -1.53 7.49 1.16
N ALA A 248 -0.90 6.39 0.72
CA ALA A 248 -0.61 5.27 1.62
C ALA A 248 0.31 5.71 2.77
N ALA A 249 1.36 6.47 2.46
CA ALA A 249 2.30 7.00 3.44
C ALA A 249 1.65 7.95 4.45
N ARG A 250 0.61 8.67 4.05
CA ARG A 250 -0.06 9.66 4.90
C ARG A 250 -1.12 9.06 5.83
N TYR A 251 -1.86 8.05 5.39
CA TYR A 251 -3.06 7.59 6.09
C TYR A 251 -2.94 6.19 6.72
N CYS A 252 -2.06 5.34 6.20
CA CYS A 252 -1.93 3.96 6.68
C CYS A 252 -0.94 3.87 7.83
N ASP A 253 -1.29 3.12 8.86
CA ASP A 253 -0.39 2.78 9.97
C ASP A 253 0.69 1.79 9.52
N ARG A 254 0.33 0.93 8.55
CA ARG A 254 1.19 -0.08 7.97
C ARG A 254 0.96 -0.21 6.47
N VAL A 255 2.03 -0.41 5.72
CA VAL A 255 1.99 -0.66 4.28
C VAL A 255 2.54 -2.04 3.98
N VAL A 256 1.88 -2.74 3.06
CA VAL A 256 2.33 -4.03 2.50
C VAL A 256 2.59 -3.82 1.02
N VAL A 257 3.86 -3.91 0.62
CA VAL A 257 4.31 -3.77 -0.76
C VAL A 257 4.23 -5.13 -1.44
N LEU A 258 3.44 -5.22 -2.50
CA LEU A 258 3.21 -6.42 -3.29
C LEU A 258 3.88 -6.30 -4.65
N ALA A 259 4.61 -7.33 -5.07
CA ALA A 259 5.14 -7.42 -6.43
C ALA A 259 5.24 -8.87 -6.90
N GLY A 260 4.68 -9.16 -8.08
CA GLY A 260 4.61 -10.52 -8.63
C GLY A 260 3.85 -11.50 -7.74
N GLY A 261 2.73 -11.06 -7.15
CA GLY A 261 1.86 -11.90 -6.33
C GLY A 261 2.37 -12.22 -4.92
N ARG A 262 3.47 -11.61 -4.48
CA ARG A 262 4.12 -11.86 -3.17
C ARG A 262 4.33 -10.57 -2.41
N VAL A 263 4.36 -10.67 -1.07
CA VAL A 263 4.80 -9.58 -0.19
C VAL A 263 6.31 -9.39 -0.35
N ARG A 264 6.73 -8.15 -0.61
CA ARG A 264 8.15 -7.75 -0.69
C ARG A 264 8.62 -7.08 0.59
N ALA A 265 7.76 -6.24 1.15
CA ALA A 265 8.01 -5.55 2.41
C ALA A 265 6.67 -5.29 3.11
N ALA A 266 6.69 -5.26 4.44
CA ALA A 266 5.54 -4.97 5.27
C ALA A 266 5.98 -4.29 6.57
N GLY A 267 5.30 -3.21 6.97
CA GLY A 267 5.72 -2.38 8.10
C GLY A 267 5.26 -0.92 7.99
N PRO A 268 5.63 -0.06 8.95
CA PRO A 268 5.31 1.36 8.91
C PRO A 268 5.81 2.02 7.61
N PRO A 269 5.04 2.95 7.01
CA PRO A 269 5.42 3.59 5.75
C PRO A 269 6.85 4.15 5.73
N GLU A 270 7.30 4.73 6.85
CA GLU A 270 8.63 5.34 7.01
C GLU A 270 9.78 4.34 6.90
N THR A 271 9.49 3.07 7.14
CA THR A 271 10.47 1.98 7.11
C THR A 271 10.41 1.15 5.83
N VAL A 272 9.25 1.19 5.15
CA VAL A 272 8.96 0.31 4.01
C VAL A 272 9.00 1.05 2.67
N LEU A 273 8.58 2.31 2.64
CA LEU A 273 8.56 3.11 1.42
C LEU A 273 9.91 3.80 1.24
N ASP A 274 10.97 3.02 1.03
CA ASP A 274 12.29 3.53 0.66
C ASP A 274 12.55 3.38 -0.86
N ALA A 275 13.65 3.98 -1.33
CA ALA A 275 14.01 3.95 -2.75
C ALA A 275 14.22 2.53 -3.29
N ALA A 276 14.73 1.60 -2.48
CA ALA A 276 14.98 0.22 -2.88
C ALA A 276 13.66 -0.55 -3.05
N ALA A 277 12.75 -0.44 -2.09
CA ALA A 277 11.43 -1.07 -2.14
C ALA A 277 10.60 -0.57 -3.33
N VAL A 278 10.64 0.74 -3.61
CA VAL A 278 9.99 1.31 -4.81
C VAL A 278 10.64 0.76 -6.07
N GLY A 279 11.98 0.70 -6.12
CA GLY A 279 12.74 0.15 -7.22
C GLY A 279 12.42 -1.31 -7.52
N GLU A 280 12.37 -2.16 -6.52
CA GLU A 280 12.08 -3.59 -6.67
C GLU A 280 10.63 -3.86 -7.04
N ALA A 281 9.68 -3.09 -6.49
CA ALA A 281 8.26 -3.36 -6.69
C ALA A 281 7.68 -2.71 -7.96
N PHE A 282 8.11 -1.50 -8.31
CA PHE A 282 7.51 -0.69 -9.38
C PHE A 282 8.37 -0.54 -10.62
N ASP A 283 9.58 -1.11 -10.65
CA ASP A 283 10.51 -0.98 -11.79
C ASP A 283 10.88 0.50 -12.09
N ALA A 284 10.96 1.32 -11.04
CA ALA A 284 11.19 2.77 -11.11
C ALA A 284 12.32 3.22 -10.19
N GLU A 285 13.08 4.23 -10.57
CA GLU A 285 13.98 4.92 -9.62
C GLU A 285 13.14 5.82 -8.70
N ALA A 286 13.60 6.05 -7.47
CA ALA A 286 12.86 6.91 -6.55
C ALA A 286 13.78 7.69 -5.61
N PHE A 287 13.40 8.94 -5.38
CA PHE A 287 13.87 9.72 -4.24
C PHE A 287 12.75 9.75 -3.20
N VAL A 288 13.08 9.37 -1.97
CA VAL A 288 12.14 9.42 -0.84
C VAL A 288 12.59 10.52 0.10
N GLY A 289 11.83 11.60 0.14
CA GLY A 289 12.02 12.70 1.08
C GLY A 289 10.94 12.72 2.16
N ARG A 290 10.90 13.80 2.93
CA ARG A 290 9.78 14.09 3.85
C ARG A 290 8.88 15.19 3.31
N ASN A 291 7.57 14.96 3.39
CA ASN A 291 6.59 16.01 3.12
C ASN A 291 6.59 17.02 4.30
N PRO A 292 6.87 18.32 4.07
CA PRO A 292 6.96 19.28 5.17
C PRO A 292 5.61 19.59 5.84
N ALA A 293 4.48 19.32 5.17
CA ALA A 293 3.15 19.60 5.71
C ALA A 293 2.61 18.44 6.57
N THR A 294 2.99 17.20 6.26
CA THR A 294 2.45 15.98 6.91
C THR A 294 3.51 15.19 7.67
N ASN A 295 4.80 15.47 7.45
CA ASN A 295 5.96 14.71 7.94
C ASN A 295 6.01 13.24 7.49
N SER A 296 5.07 12.81 6.64
CA SER A 296 5.05 11.50 6.01
C SER A 296 6.12 11.39 4.92
N PRO A 297 6.53 10.17 4.54
CA PRO A 297 7.31 9.95 3.33
C PRO A 297 6.67 10.62 2.11
N ALA A 298 7.51 11.21 1.26
CA ALA A 298 7.14 11.79 -0.04
C ALA A 298 7.96 11.10 -1.12
N ILE A 299 7.30 10.43 -2.05
CA ILE A 299 7.95 9.56 -3.03
C ILE A 299 7.95 10.26 -4.40
N THR A 300 9.14 10.66 -4.87
CA THR A 300 9.34 11.16 -6.22
C THR A 300 9.93 10.06 -7.08
N SER A 301 9.16 9.55 -8.05
CA SER A 301 9.60 8.49 -8.95
C SER A 301 10.22 9.03 -10.24
N PHE A 302 11.22 8.34 -10.76
CA PHE A 302 11.93 8.65 -11.99
C PHE A 302 11.95 7.42 -12.91
N PRO A 303 12.06 7.61 -14.24
CA PRO A 303 12.37 6.52 -15.16
C PRO A 303 13.69 5.84 -14.75
N ARG A 304 13.76 4.52 -14.91
CA ARG A 304 15.01 3.78 -14.72
C ARG A 304 16.08 4.25 -15.70
N SER A 305 17.28 4.46 -15.19
CA SER A 305 18.49 4.76 -15.94
C SER A 305 19.48 3.59 -15.82
N GLU A 306 20.22 3.31 -16.88
CA GLU A 306 21.32 2.34 -16.84
C GLU A 306 22.62 3.03 -16.39
N THR A 307 22.61 3.58 -15.17
CA THR A 307 23.77 4.31 -14.63
C THR A 307 24.48 3.46 -13.58
N ALA A 308 25.81 3.33 -13.70
CA ALA A 308 26.61 2.69 -12.66
C ALA A 308 26.71 3.60 -11.43
N SER A 309 26.52 3.04 -10.24
CA SER A 309 26.71 3.76 -8.98
C SER A 309 28.13 4.33 -8.88
N ARG A 310 28.23 5.55 -8.34
CA ARG A 310 29.47 6.33 -8.17
C ARG A 310 29.37 7.14 -6.89
N ARG A 311 30.52 7.48 -6.32
CA ARG A 311 30.64 8.43 -5.20
C ARG A 311 30.73 9.84 -5.76
N LEU A 312 29.75 10.69 -5.47
CA LEU A 312 29.69 12.05 -5.98
C LEU A 312 29.71 13.04 -4.82
N HIS A 313 30.51 14.09 -4.96
CA HIS A 313 30.44 15.25 -4.07
C HIS A 313 29.68 16.37 -4.75
N VAL A 314 28.67 16.93 -4.11
CA VAL A 314 27.87 18.02 -4.65
C VAL A 314 28.28 19.33 -3.98
N VAL A 315 28.49 20.37 -4.78
CA VAL A 315 28.78 21.73 -4.35
C VAL A 315 27.70 22.65 -4.87
N GLY A 316 26.97 23.29 -3.95
CA GLY A 316 25.87 24.18 -4.24
C GLY A 316 24.93 24.32 -3.03
N THR A 317 24.02 25.28 -3.10
CA THR A 317 22.99 25.53 -2.07
C THR A 317 21.63 25.71 -2.74
N GLY A 318 20.56 25.66 -1.95
CA GLY A 318 19.23 26.03 -2.43
C GLY A 318 18.53 24.96 -3.29
N PRO A 319 17.39 25.31 -3.90
CA PRO A 319 16.45 24.35 -4.48
C PRO A 319 17.02 23.61 -5.71
N ASP A 320 17.83 24.27 -6.52
CA ASP A 320 18.46 23.68 -7.70
C ASP A 320 19.41 22.55 -7.29
N THR A 321 20.20 22.79 -6.24
CA THR A 321 21.10 21.76 -5.67
C THR A 321 20.30 20.62 -5.05
N ALA A 322 19.19 20.91 -4.36
CA ALA A 322 18.30 19.89 -3.83
C ALA A 322 17.72 18.99 -4.93
N SER A 323 17.34 19.56 -6.07
CA SER A 323 16.86 18.82 -7.24
C SER A 323 17.94 17.88 -7.81
N VAL A 324 19.17 18.38 -7.96
CA VAL A 324 20.33 17.58 -8.41
C VAL A 324 20.61 16.43 -7.44
N VAL A 325 20.64 16.70 -6.13
CA VAL A 325 20.82 15.68 -5.09
C VAL A 325 19.73 14.61 -5.18
N ALA A 326 18.46 15.01 -5.28
CA ALA A 326 17.35 14.08 -5.37
C ALA A 326 17.47 13.17 -6.60
N ARG A 327 17.79 13.74 -7.78
CA ARG A 327 17.94 12.96 -9.02
C ARG A 327 19.11 11.98 -8.95
N LEU A 328 20.27 12.41 -8.45
CA LEU A 328 21.46 11.56 -8.34
C LEU A 328 21.28 10.44 -7.31
N ALA A 329 20.63 10.75 -6.18
CA ALA A 329 20.29 9.76 -5.17
C ALA A 329 19.33 8.70 -5.74
N ALA A 330 18.30 9.12 -6.48
CA ALA A 330 17.36 8.21 -7.14
C ALA A 330 18.04 7.28 -8.16
N ALA A 331 19.10 7.75 -8.82
CA ALA A 331 19.93 6.94 -9.73
C ALA A 331 20.90 5.98 -8.99
N GLY A 332 20.89 5.96 -7.65
CA GLY A 332 21.69 5.05 -6.84
C GLY A 332 23.15 5.48 -6.64
N HIS A 333 23.49 6.75 -6.83
CA HIS A 333 24.81 7.28 -6.49
C HIS A 333 24.98 7.46 -4.98
N GLU A 334 26.19 7.24 -4.48
CA GLU A 334 26.56 7.55 -3.09
C GLU A 334 26.96 9.02 -3.02
N LEU A 335 26.25 9.81 -2.21
CA LEU A 335 26.38 11.26 -2.23
C LEU A 335 27.07 11.81 -0.98
N SER A 336 27.78 12.91 -1.19
CA SER A 336 28.13 13.86 -0.15
C SER A 336 27.83 15.28 -0.60
N LEU A 337 27.54 16.18 0.34
CA LEU A 337 27.20 17.58 0.06
C LEU A 337 27.95 18.49 1.03
N GLY A 338 28.57 19.55 0.54
CA GLY A 338 29.17 20.54 1.41
C GLY A 338 30.01 21.60 0.69
N VAL A 339 30.35 22.70 1.34
CA VAL A 339 29.83 23.15 2.63
C VAL A 339 28.50 23.89 2.40
N VAL A 340 27.47 23.57 3.19
CA VAL A 340 26.14 24.20 3.07
C VAL A 340 25.63 24.77 4.41
N PRO A 341 24.82 25.84 4.43
CA PRO A 341 24.24 26.34 5.66
C PRO A 341 23.28 25.33 6.32
N GLU A 342 23.23 25.32 7.65
CA GLU A 342 22.19 24.59 8.40
C GLU A 342 20.79 25.07 8.00
N GLY A 343 19.88 24.12 7.74
CA GLY A 343 18.52 24.39 7.30
C GLY A 343 18.37 24.69 5.80
N ASP A 344 19.46 24.62 5.02
CA ASP A 344 19.37 24.70 3.57
C ASP A 344 18.59 23.50 3.00
N VAL A 345 17.76 23.75 1.99
CA VAL A 345 16.93 22.71 1.36
C VAL A 345 17.76 21.61 0.69
N ALA A 346 18.96 21.91 0.19
CA ALA A 346 19.88 20.91 -0.34
C ALA A 346 20.42 20.00 0.77
N ALA A 347 20.71 20.57 1.95
CA ALA A 347 21.14 19.80 3.12
C ALA A 347 20.05 18.83 3.58
N VAL A 348 18.79 19.26 3.57
CA VAL A 348 17.63 18.41 3.88
C VAL A 348 17.49 17.28 2.85
N ALA A 349 17.50 17.60 1.56
CA ALA A 349 17.41 16.57 0.51
C ALA A 349 18.56 15.56 0.57
N ALA A 350 19.77 16.02 0.87
CA ALA A 350 20.94 15.16 1.03
C ALA A 350 20.82 14.26 2.27
N ALA A 351 20.32 14.79 3.39
CA ALA A 351 20.06 13.98 4.58
C ALA A 351 18.97 12.92 4.33
N ASP A 352 17.89 13.28 3.63
CA ASP A 352 16.84 12.34 3.22
C ASP A 352 17.38 11.24 2.29
N ALA A 353 18.35 11.57 1.42
CA ALA A 353 19.08 10.60 0.59
C ALA A 353 20.10 9.73 1.37
N GLY A 354 20.29 9.95 2.67
CA GLY A 354 21.34 9.29 3.46
C GLY A 354 22.77 9.72 3.11
N ALA A 355 22.92 10.89 2.47
CA ALA A 355 24.22 11.43 2.08
C ALA A 355 25.02 11.96 3.28
N THR A 356 26.34 12.02 3.13
CA THR A 356 27.21 12.71 4.11
C THR A 356 27.15 14.21 3.88
N VAL A 357 26.65 14.99 4.84
CA VAL A 357 26.48 16.44 4.70
C VAL A 357 27.43 17.20 5.64
N VAL A 358 28.16 18.17 5.10
CA VAL A 358 28.97 19.12 5.87
C VAL A 358 28.21 20.44 5.98
N THR A 359 27.67 20.72 7.16
CA THR A 359 26.93 21.94 7.45
C THR A 359 27.72 22.95 8.28
N VAL A 360 27.40 24.23 8.11
CA VAL A 360 27.85 25.32 8.99
C VAL A 360 26.67 26.16 9.48
N PRO A 361 26.75 26.81 10.65
CA PRO A 361 25.67 27.68 11.12
C PRO A 361 25.31 28.76 10.10
N ALA A 362 24.02 29.02 9.91
CA ALA A 362 23.58 30.04 8.97
C ALA A 362 24.19 31.41 9.31
N PHE A 363 24.65 32.13 8.28
CA PHE A 363 25.31 33.45 8.38
C PHE A 363 26.65 33.45 9.15
N ALA A 364 27.14 32.30 9.59
CA ALA A 364 28.52 32.14 10.03
C ALA A 364 29.41 31.91 8.79
N GLY A 365 30.63 32.46 8.82
CA GLY A 365 31.65 32.11 7.82
C GLY A 365 32.01 30.62 7.90
N VAL A 366 32.67 30.10 6.87
CA VAL A 366 33.06 28.69 6.83
C VAL A 366 34.31 28.48 7.67
N ASP A 367 34.21 27.69 8.73
CA ASP A 367 35.37 27.37 9.55
C ASP A 367 36.34 26.41 8.84
N ALA A 368 37.59 26.37 9.33
CA ALA A 368 38.64 25.57 8.72
C ALA A 368 38.37 24.05 8.76
N ALA A 369 37.59 23.58 9.74
CA ALA A 369 37.28 22.16 9.90
C ALA A 369 36.23 21.72 8.88
N ALA A 370 35.15 22.49 8.71
CA ALA A 370 34.15 22.27 7.67
C ALA A 370 34.76 22.35 6.27
N ARG A 371 35.64 23.34 6.02
CA ARG A 371 36.38 23.43 4.76
C ARG A 371 37.24 22.20 4.50
N ALA A 372 38.01 21.73 5.49
CA ALA A 372 38.83 20.54 5.36
C ALA A 372 37.99 19.28 5.09
N ALA A 373 36.89 19.10 5.83
CA ALA A 373 35.99 17.96 5.65
C ALA A 373 35.36 17.91 4.24
N ALA A 374 34.90 19.05 3.72
CA ALA A 374 34.35 19.12 2.36
C ALA A 374 35.41 18.79 1.29
N ARG A 375 36.66 19.26 1.47
CA ARG A 375 37.77 18.92 0.57
C ARG A 375 38.10 17.43 0.59
N ASP A 376 38.13 16.82 1.77
CA ASP A 376 38.41 15.39 1.91
C ASP A 376 37.33 14.54 1.21
N LEU A 377 36.06 14.95 1.33
CA LEU A 377 34.94 14.32 0.62
C LEU A 377 35.05 14.50 -0.91
N ALA A 378 35.35 15.71 -1.38
CA ALA A 378 35.56 15.99 -2.80
C ALA A 378 36.75 15.21 -3.41
N ALA A 379 37.84 15.06 -2.65
CA ALA A 379 39.01 14.30 -3.08
C ALA A 379 38.77 12.78 -3.08
N ALA A 380 37.88 12.28 -2.22
CA ALA A 380 37.52 10.87 -2.17
C ALA A 380 36.44 10.47 -3.20
N ALA A 381 35.69 11.45 -3.72
CA ALA A 381 34.64 11.25 -4.71
C ALA A 381 35.21 10.93 -6.11
N ASP A 382 34.43 10.19 -6.90
CA ASP A 382 34.76 9.86 -8.29
C ASP A 382 34.55 11.09 -9.21
N ALA A 383 33.66 12.02 -8.84
CA ALA A 383 33.50 13.33 -9.44
C ALA A 383 32.83 14.33 -8.47
N THR A 384 33.12 15.62 -8.66
CA THR A 384 32.46 16.72 -7.96
C THR A 384 31.49 17.44 -8.91
N VAL A 385 30.21 17.48 -8.54
CA VAL A 385 29.14 18.15 -9.29
C VAL A 385 28.92 19.54 -8.70
N VAL A 386 29.15 20.58 -9.50
CA VAL A 386 28.97 21.98 -9.13
C VAL A 386 27.67 22.49 -9.77
N VAL A 387 26.72 22.90 -8.94
CA VAL A 387 25.39 23.37 -9.36
C VAL A 387 25.35 24.90 -9.40
N GLY A 388 24.65 25.46 -10.39
CA GLY A 388 24.59 26.90 -10.72
C GLY A 388 24.65 27.88 -9.54
N GLY A 389 25.36 29.00 -9.73
CA GLY A 389 25.58 30.03 -8.71
C GLY A 389 26.80 29.78 -7.79
N ALA A 390 27.28 28.53 -7.68
CA ALA A 390 28.56 28.21 -7.06
C ALA A 390 29.76 28.43 -8.03
N ASP A 391 29.64 29.41 -8.92
CA ASP A 391 30.71 29.79 -9.83
C ASP A 391 31.56 30.90 -9.17
N PRO A 392 32.80 30.62 -8.76
CA PRO A 392 33.69 31.67 -8.24
C PRO A 392 34.04 32.74 -9.28
N THR A 393 33.65 32.55 -10.55
CA THR A 393 33.87 33.51 -11.65
C THR A 393 32.66 34.38 -11.99
N ALA A 394 31.50 34.17 -11.35
CA ALA A 394 30.34 35.04 -11.50
C ALA A 394 30.54 36.35 -10.72
N ASP A 395 30.49 37.48 -11.43
CA ASP A 395 30.82 38.83 -10.97
C ASP A 395 29.88 39.30 -9.82
N SER A 396 30.19 38.90 -8.59
CA SER A 396 29.60 39.37 -7.34
C SER A 396 30.50 40.45 -6.72
N PRO A 397 29.98 41.63 -6.32
CA PRO A 397 30.78 42.78 -5.90
C PRO A 397 31.42 42.63 -4.50
N THR A 398 31.33 41.45 -3.88
CA THR A 398 32.04 41.11 -2.63
C THR A 398 32.62 39.70 -2.75
N PRO A 399 33.89 39.45 -2.38
CA PRO A 399 34.42 38.10 -2.30
C PRO A 399 33.70 37.39 -1.16
N ASP A 400 32.66 36.63 -1.51
CA ASP A 400 31.91 35.84 -0.55
C ASP A 400 32.82 34.68 -0.11
N ASP A 401 33.02 34.50 1.21
CA ASP A 401 33.84 33.43 1.78
C ASP A 401 33.39 32.04 1.23
N SER A 402 32.11 31.94 0.89
CA SER A 402 31.49 30.78 0.21
C SER A 402 32.08 30.46 -1.17
N ALA A 403 32.32 31.47 -2.02
CA ALA A 403 32.87 31.25 -3.36
C ALA A 403 34.34 30.79 -3.30
N ALA A 404 35.11 31.34 -2.36
CA ALA A 404 36.48 30.90 -2.12
C ALA A 404 36.55 29.47 -1.57
N VAL A 405 35.59 29.09 -0.70
CA VAL A 405 35.45 27.71 -0.20
C VAL A 405 35.08 26.76 -1.33
N ALA A 406 34.10 27.12 -2.16
CA ALA A 406 33.71 26.31 -3.31
C ALA A 406 34.88 26.07 -4.26
N ALA A 407 35.67 27.12 -4.56
CA ALA A 407 36.89 26.99 -5.36
C ALA A 407 37.90 26.01 -4.74
N ASP A 408 38.15 26.11 -3.43
CA ASP A 408 39.12 25.26 -2.72
C ASP A 408 38.68 23.77 -2.66
N VAL A 409 37.37 23.53 -2.58
CA VAL A 409 36.75 22.19 -2.66
C VAL A 409 36.83 21.64 -4.08
N VAL A 410 36.53 22.46 -5.08
CA VAL A 410 36.62 22.11 -6.51
C VAL A 410 38.06 21.79 -6.92
N ASP A 411 39.04 22.53 -6.42
CA ASP A 411 40.47 22.29 -6.67
C ASP A 411 40.97 20.95 -6.09
N ALA A 412 40.30 20.42 -5.06
CA ALA A 412 40.61 19.11 -4.49
C ALA A 412 40.01 17.94 -5.29
N ALA A 413 39.06 18.20 -6.19
CA ALA A 413 38.35 17.18 -6.94
C ALA A 413 39.22 16.59 -8.07
N ALA A 414 39.15 15.26 -8.25
CA ALA A 414 39.82 14.59 -9.36
C ALA A 414 39.15 14.88 -10.72
N ARG A 415 37.84 15.13 -10.70
CA ARG A 415 37.01 15.42 -11.87
C ARG A 415 35.89 16.37 -11.45
N VAL A 416 35.62 17.38 -12.27
CA VAL A 416 34.62 18.41 -11.98
C VAL A 416 33.58 18.42 -13.09
N ILE A 417 32.30 18.40 -12.70
CA ILE A 417 31.16 18.44 -13.60
C ILE A 417 30.36 19.68 -13.24
N ARG A 418 30.22 20.61 -14.16
CA ARG A 418 29.45 21.84 -13.94
C ARG A 418 28.09 21.70 -14.60
N VAL A 419 27.04 21.89 -13.82
CA VAL A 419 25.66 21.78 -14.29
C VAL A 419 24.89 23.08 -13.97
N PRO A 420 24.15 23.63 -14.94
CA PRO A 420 23.16 24.68 -14.67
C PRO A 420 22.18 24.29 -13.55
N GLY A 421 21.64 25.28 -12.84
CA GLY A 421 20.65 25.02 -11.78
C GLY A 421 19.34 24.40 -12.28
N ASP A 422 19.01 24.62 -13.55
CA ASP A 422 17.83 24.11 -14.25
C ASP A 422 18.10 22.90 -15.15
N THR A 423 19.21 22.18 -14.92
CA THR A 423 19.60 21.02 -15.73
C THR A 423 18.55 19.92 -15.68
N ASP A 424 18.19 19.39 -16.85
CA ASP A 424 17.31 18.23 -16.96
C ASP A 424 17.96 16.97 -16.34
N GLY A 425 17.15 16.10 -15.75
CA GLY A 425 17.63 14.90 -15.08
C GLY A 425 18.39 13.93 -16.00
N GLU A 426 18.02 13.83 -17.29
CA GLU A 426 18.71 12.98 -18.25
C GLU A 426 20.09 13.55 -18.61
N ASP A 427 20.16 14.85 -18.86
CA ASP A 427 21.42 15.56 -19.18
C ASP A 427 22.39 15.50 -17.98
N LEU A 428 21.88 15.65 -16.77
CA LEU A 428 22.66 15.51 -15.53
C LEU A 428 23.30 14.12 -15.44
N LEU A 429 22.52 13.05 -15.63
CA LEU A 429 23.05 11.68 -15.56
C LEU A 429 24.02 11.39 -16.71
N ALA A 430 23.75 11.88 -17.92
CA ALA A 430 24.67 11.75 -19.04
C ALA A 430 26.02 12.43 -18.75
N ALA A 431 25.99 13.64 -18.17
CA ALA A 431 27.20 14.37 -17.80
C ALA A 431 28.01 13.62 -16.72
N VAL A 432 27.33 13.03 -15.73
CA VAL A 432 27.96 12.17 -14.71
C VAL A 432 28.60 10.94 -15.35
N ALA A 433 27.87 10.26 -16.23
CA ALA A 433 28.32 9.03 -16.87
C ALA A 433 29.55 9.23 -17.78
N ASP A 434 29.60 10.33 -18.54
CA ASP A 434 30.65 10.61 -19.53
C ASP A 434 32.04 10.78 -18.88
N PRO A 435 33.02 9.90 -19.13
CA PRO A 435 34.36 10.04 -18.56
C PRO A 435 35.16 11.24 -19.10
N SER A 436 34.66 11.94 -20.13
CA SER A 436 35.35 13.03 -20.83
C SER A 436 34.85 14.44 -20.51
N SER A 437 33.75 14.59 -19.76
CA SER A 437 33.32 15.90 -19.25
C SER A 437 34.27 16.35 -18.12
N THR A 438 35.09 17.36 -18.41
CA THR A 438 36.11 17.94 -17.51
C THR A 438 36.01 19.45 -17.51
#